data_AF-A0A839HNC9-F1
#
_entry.id   AF-A0A839HNC9-F1
#
_cell.length_a   1.000
_cell.length_b   1.000
_cell.length_c   1.000
_cell.angle_alpha   90.00
_cell.angle_beta   90.00
_cell.angle_gamma   90.00
#
_symmetry.space_group_name_H-M   'P 1'
#
loop_
_entity.id
_entity.type
_entity.pdbx_description
1 polymer ?
#
loop_
_entity_poly.entity_id
_entity_poly.type
_entity_poly.pdbx_seq_one_letter_code
_entity_poly.pdbx_strand_id
1 'polypeptide(L)'
;MTAIRRSSLLTVLPLLAALAVPAARAETITFNDLQANIQVPTPYQGFQWGASWYAIKTADKPSVYTSASGTSLFARRFDGKAFYFDGADYWSRRGVDAAGFFWFVLYYKGQTVYSGVNSSKDRMRFTATPTLFKPPYTGPVDMVAIAFGSNGKDWNHLAMDNFRFRPAP
;
A
#
# COMPACT_ATOMS: atom_id res chain seq x y z
N MET A 1 56.76 -49.25 -33.92
CA MET A 1 56.10 -48.89 -32.64
C MET A 1 55.51 -47.50 -32.82
N THR A 2 54.19 -47.39 -33.03
CA THR A 2 53.53 -46.11 -33.32
C THR A 2 52.29 -46.00 -32.44
N ALA A 3 52.31 -45.07 -31.48
CA ALA A 3 51.21 -44.84 -30.55
C ALA A 3 50.37 -43.65 -31.03
N ILE A 4 49.07 -43.85 -31.23
CA ILE A 4 48.10 -42.79 -31.55
C ILE A 4 47.32 -42.45 -30.26
N ARG A 5 47.43 -41.18 -29.85
CA ARG A 5 46.86 -40.60 -28.63
C ARG A 5 45.32 -40.54 -28.71
N ARG A 6 44.66 -40.89 -27.61
CA ARG A 6 43.22 -40.68 -27.39
C ARG A 6 42.96 -39.22 -27.04
N SER A 7 42.12 -38.54 -27.82
CA SER A 7 41.66 -37.18 -27.55
C SER A 7 40.43 -37.24 -26.63
N SER A 8 40.58 -36.82 -25.38
CA SER A 8 39.48 -36.68 -24.43
C SER A 8 38.73 -35.38 -24.71
N LEU A 9 37.45 -35.45 -25.11
CA LEU A 9 36.56 -34.30 -25.15
C LEU A 9 36.24 -33.85 -23.72
N LEU A 10 36.62 -32.62 -23.38
CA LEU A 10 36.18 -31.92 -22.18
C LEU A 10 34.83 -31.24 -22.46
N THR A 11 33.77 -31.77 -21.85
CA THR A 11 32.45 -31.13 -21.83
C THR A 11 32.46 -30.00 -20.82
N VAL A 12 32.39 -28.75 -21.27
CA VAL A 12 32.25 -27.57 -20.41
C VAL A 12 30.77 -27.35 -20.13
N LEU A 13 30.32 -27.59 -18.89
CA LEU A 13 29.00 -27.17 -18.41
C LEU A 13 29.01 -25.65 -18.20
N PRO A 14 28.10 -24.87 -18.83
CA PRO A 14 27.92 -23.48 -18.46
C PRO A 14 27.19 -23.40 -17.11
N LEU A 15 27.90 -22.91 -16.09
CA LEU A 15 27.31 -22.57 -14.79
C LEU A 15 26.48 -21.28 -14.96
N LEU A 16 25.16 -21.42 -15.14
CA LEU A 16 24.23 -20.30 -15.08
C LEU A 16 24.17 -19.79 -13.63
N ALA A 17 24.95 -18.75 -13.34
CA ALA A 17 24.80 -17.97 -12.12
C ALA A 17 23.46 -17.20 -12.20
N ALA A 18 22.42 -17.76 -11.59
CA ALA A 18 21.17 -17.03 -11.38
C ALA A 18 21.48 -15.84 -10.44
N LEU A 19 21.53 -14.64 -11.01
CA LEU A 19 21.53 -13.40 -10.23
C LEU A 19 20.20 -13.34 -9.48
N ALA A 20 20.23 -13.71 -8.20
CA ALA A 20 19.13 -13.45 -7.28
C ALA A 20 19.01 -11.93 -7.14
N VAL A 21 18.10 -11.31 -7.90
CA VAL A 21 17.70 -9.93 -7.66
C VAL A 21 17.14 -9.90 -6.24
N PRO A 22 17.72 -9.13 -5.31
CA PRO A 22 17.20 -9.07 -3.94
C PRO A 22 15.74 -8.65 -4.02
N ALA A 23 14.85 -9.50 -3.49
CA ALA A 23 13.44 -9.17 -3.41
C ALA A 23 13.32 -7.85 -2.63
N ALA A 24 12.74 -6.83 -3.26
CA ALA A 24 12.52 -5.53 -2.62
C ALA A 24 11.79 -5.75 -1.30
N ARG A 25 12.39 -5.30 -0.20
CA ARG A 25 11.87 -5.53 1.16
C ARG A 25 10.58 -4.75 1.34
N ALA A 26 9.56 -5.40 1.91
CA ALA A 26 8.34 -4.71 2.32
C ALA A 26 8.62 -3.72 3.45
N GLU A 27 8.15 -2.50 3.26
CA GLU A 27 8.17 -1.40 4.22
C GLU A 27 6.76 -1.19 4.77
N THR A 28 6.67 -0.83 6.05
CA THR A 28 5.41 -0.51 6.72
C THR A 28 5.53 0.85 7.38
N ILE A 29 4.63 1.76 7.03
CA ILE A 29 4.49 3.05 7.70
C ILE A 29 3.47 2.88 8.83
N THR A 30 3.94 3.10 10.06
CA THR A 30 3.09 3.29 11.24
C THR A 30 3.14 4.77 11.62
N PHE A 31 2.14 5.26 12.35
CA PHE A 31 2.05 6.68 12.71
C PHE A 31 2.41 6.96 14.18
N ASN A 32 3.02 5.98 14.86
CA ASN A 32 3.29 6.02 16.29
C ASN A 32 4.27 7.11 16.74
N ASP A 33 5.08 7.62 15.82
CA ASP A 33 6.01 8.74 16.03
C ASP A 33 5.33 10.12 15.92
N LEU A 34 4.11 10.18 15.41
CA LEU A 34 3.36 11.43 15.30
C LEU A 34 2.65 11.78 16.61
N GLN A 35 2.56 13.08 16.89
CA GLN A 35 1.62 13.58 17.89
C GLN A 35 0.17 13.35 17.42
N ALA A 36 -0.74 13.05 18.35
CA ALA A 36 -2.16 12.95 18.03
C ALA A 36 -2.80 14.32 17.76
N ASN A 37 -3.89 14.30 16.97
CA ASN A 37 -4.73 15.43 16.58
C ASN A 37 -4.03 16.46 15.69
N ILE A 38 -3.08 16.02 14.87
CA ILE A 38 -2.46 16.84 13.83
C ILE A 38 -2.79 16.26 12.45
N GLN A 39 -2.79 17.10 11.42
CA GLN A 39 -2.79 16.62 10.05
C GLN A 39 -1.49 15.83 9.81
N VAL A 40 -1.56 14.71 9.09
CA VAL A 40 -0.37 13.96 8.69
C VAL A 40 0.55 14.89 7.88
N PRO A 41 1.81 15.08 8.31
CA PRO A 41 2.72 15.97 7.60
C PRO A 41 2.91 15.55 6.14
N THR A 42 3.17 16.52 5.27
CA THR A 42 3.53 16.24 3.89
C THR A 42 4.80 17.03 3.54
N PRO A 43 5.92 16.35 3.22
CA PRO A 43 6.09 14.88 3.15
C PRO A 43 6.11 14.20 4.53
N TYR A 44 5.72 12.92 4.58
CA TYR A 44 5.92 12.04 5.74
C TYR A 44 6.24 10.62 5.27
N GLN A 45 7.33 10.06 5.80
CA GLN A 45 7.82 8.70 5.50
C GLN A 45 7.95 8.40 3.98
N GLY A 46 8.35 9.42 3.19
CA GLY A 46 8.52 9.29 1.73
C GLY A 46 7.26 9.47 0.89
N PHE A 47 6.14 9.86 1.51
CA PHE A 47 4.86 10.08 0.82
C PHE A 47 4.33 11.51 1.00
N GLN A 48 3.67 12.01 -0.04
CA GLN A 48 2.68 13.09 0.04
C GLN A 48 1.35 12.50 0.45
N TRP A 49 0.76 13.03 1.51
CA TRP A 49 -0.52 12.60 2.03
C TRP A 49 -1.59 13.62 1.66
N GLY A 50 -2.78 13.13 1.31
CA GLY A 50 -3.94 13.99 1.10
C GLY A 50 -4.29 14.80 2.35
N ALA A 51 -4.87 15.99 2.15
CA ALA A 51 -5.11 16.96 3.22
C ALA A 51 -6.15 16.49 4.26
N SER A 52 -6.83 15.38 4.00
CA SER A 52 -7.85 14.82 4.88
C SER A 52 -7.33 13.72 5.81
N TRP A 53 -6.02 13.43 5.84
CA TRP A 53 -5.44 12.49 6.79
C TRP A 53 -4.98 13.17 8.07
N TYR A 54 -5.49 12.72 9.22
CA TYR A 54 -5.11 13.23 10.54
C TYR A 54 -4.60 12.09 11.41
N ALA A 55 -3.48 12.29 12.09
CA ALA A 55 -2.99 11.39 13.13
C ALA A 55 -3.88 11.54 14.37
N ILE A 56 -4.39 10.44 14.91
CA ILE A 56 -5.34 10.40 16.03
C ILE A 56 -4.89 9.34 17.03
N LYS A 57 -5.16 9.58 18.31
CA LYS A 57 -5.07 8.60 19.39
C LYS A 57 -6.33 8.67 20.23
N THR A 58 -6.92 7.51 20.49
CA THR A 58 -8.11 7.38 21.33
C THR A 58 -7.78 6.52 22.55
N ALA A 59 -8.55 6.65 23.63
CA ALA A 59 -8.26 5.94 24.88
C ALA A 59 -8.27 4.41 24.73
N ASP A 60 -9.06 3.90 23.79
CA ASP A 60 -9.21 2.48 23.47
C ASP A 60 -8.13 1.93 22.52
N LYS A 61 -7.23 2.79 22.00
CA LYS A 61 -6.14 2.41 21.10
C LYS A 61 -4.79 2.81 21.68
N PRO A 62 -3.86 1.85 21.89
CA PRO A 62 -2.56 2.16 22.50
C PRO A 62 -1.64 2.98 21.56
N SER A 63 -1.87 2.86 20.24
CA SER A 63 -1.05 3.40 19.16
C SER A 63 -1.71 4.58 18.45
N VAL A 64 -0.89 5.46 17.87
CA VAL A 64 -1.36 6.54 17.00
C VAL A 64 -1.63 5.96 15.61
N TYR A 65 -2.79 6.27 15.06
CA TYR A 65 -3.22 5.85 13.73
C TYR A 65 -3.70 7.06 12.93
N THR A 66 -4.08 6.87 11.67
CA THR A 66 -4.66 7.95 10.86
C THR A 66 -6.16 7.80 10.69
N SER A 67 -6.88 8.91 10.64
CA SER A 67 -8.30 8.93 10.33
C SER A 67 -8.61 10.01 9.31
N ALA A 68 -9.63 9.76 8.50
CA ALA A 68 -10.08 10.67 7.47
C ALA A 68 -10.98 11.79 8.04
N SER A 69 -10.75 13.03 7.61
CA SER A 69 -11.54 14.23 7.94
C SER A 69 -12.24 14.87 6.73
N GLY A 70 -12.16 14.24 5.56
CA GLY A 70 -12.76 14.69 4.31
C GLY A 70 -12.48 13.69 3.18
N THR A 71 -12.57 14.13 1.93
CA THR A 71 -12.46 13.26 0.75
C THR A 71 -11.09 13.28 0.05
N SER A 72 -10.17 14.17 0.46
CA SER A 72 -8.80 14.20 -0.08
C SER A 72 -7.95 13.12 0.59
N LEU A 73 -8.15 11.87 0.17
CA LEU A 73 -7.57 10.68 0.79
C LEU A 73 -6.70 9.95 -0.22
N PHE A 74 -5.44 10.35 -0.28
CA PHE A 74 -4.43 9.69 -1.10
C PHE A 74 -3.09 9.62 -0.38
N ALA A 75 -2.23 8.73 -0.87
CA ALA A 75 -0.81 8.67 -0.56
C ALA A 75 -0.06 8.53 -1.89
N ARG A 76 0.80 9.49 -2.21
CA ARG A 76 1.63 9.51 -3.43
C ARG A 76 3.10 9.51 -3.03
N ARG A 77 3.94 8.75 -3.72
CA ARG A 77 5.39 8.83 -3.48
C ARG A 77 5.90 10.24 -3.73
N PHE A 78 6.55 10.85 -2.73
CA PHE A 78 7.02 12.24 -2.81
C PHE A 78 8.10 12.40 -3.89
N ASP A 79 8.90 11.35 -4.11
CA ASP A 79 9.94 11.29 -5.13
C ASP A 79 9.42 10.87 -6.53
N GLY A 80 8.10 10.67 -6.67
CA GLY A 80 7.48 10.21 -7.92
C GLY A 80 7.87 8.80 -8.35
N LYS A 81 8.60 8.04 -7.53
CA LYS A 81 8.98 6.67 -7.84
C LYS A 81 7.80 5.73 -7.73
N ALA A 82 7.85 4.67 -8.51
CA ALA A 82 6.88 3.60 -8.47
C ALA A 82 7.07 2.71 -7.23
N PHE A 83 5.98 2.12 -6.77
CA PHE A 83 5.96 1.13 -5.70
C PHE A 83 4.87 0.09 -5.95
N TYR A 84 5.00 -1.08 -5.34
CA TYR A 84 3.90 -2.02 -5.18
C TYR A 84 3.15 -1.71 -3.90
N PHE A 85 1.83 -1.52 -3.99
CA PHE A 85 0.99 -1.33 -2.82
C PHE A 85 0.52 -2.67 -2.27
N ASP A 86 0.97 -3.02 -1.06
CA ASP A 86 0.67 -4.31 -0.44
C ASP A 86 -0.53 -4.24 0.52
N GLY A 87 -1.14 -3.05 0.68
CA GLY A 87 -2.34 -2.81 1.48
C GLY A 87 -2.09 -1.97 2.72
N ALA A 88 -3.13 -1.78 3.52
CA ALA A 88 -3.02 -1.22 4.87
C ALA A 88 -4.11 -1.81 5.78
N ASP A 89 -3.97 -1.63 7.09
CA ASP A 89 -5.02 -2.04 8.02
C ASP A 89 -6.05 -0.92 8.10
N TYR A 90 -7.32 -1.22 7.80
CA TYR A 90 -8.42 -0.27 7.91
C TYR A 90 -9.51 -0.78 8.85
N TRP A 91 -10.22 0.15 9.49
CA TRP A 91 -11.37 -0.14 10.34
C TRP A 91 -12.28 1.09 10.45
N SER A 92 -13.48 0.87 11.00
CA SER A 92 -14.35 1.95 11.43
C SER A 92 -13.87 2.49 12.77
N ARG A 93 -13.44 3.76 12.80
CA ARG A 93 -13.01 4.48 14.01
C ARG A 93 -14.05 4.43 15.14
N ARG A 94 -15.34 4.38 14.79
CA ARG A 94 -16.44 4.39 15.76
C ARG A 94 -16.83 3.01 16.27
N GLY A 95 -16.36 1.93 15.65
CA GLY A 95 -16.67 0.54 16.03
C GLY A 95 -18.11 0.10 15.74
N VAL A 96 -19.11 0.96 15.97
CA VAL A 96 -20.56 0.64 15.90
C VAL A 96 -21.22 0.89 14.54
N ASP A 97 -20.63 1.74 13.70
CA ASP A 97 -21.17 2.13 12.38
C ASP A 97 -20.48 1.37 11.22
N ALA A 98 -20.39 0.04 11.31
CA ALA A 98 -19.66 -0.83 10.36
C ALA A 98 -20.43 -1.15 9.05
N ALA A 99 -21.29 -0.25 8.59
CA ALA A 99 -22.00 -0.39 7.31
C ALA A 99 -21.30 0.32 6.14
N GLY A 100 -20.38 1.24 6.46
CA GLY A 100 -19.66 2.02 5.47
C GLY A 100 -18.66 1.17 4.68
N PHE A 101 -18.30 1.70 3.52
CA PHE A 101 -17.34 1.07 2.64
C PHE A 101 -16.57 2.08 1.82
N PHE A 102 -15.48 1.62 1.23
CA PHE A 102 -14.62 2.40 0.37
C PHE A 102 -14.10 1.56 -0.80
N TRP A 103 -13.46 2.23 -1.74
CA TRP A 103 -12.74 1.62 -2.84
C TRP A 103 -11.34 2.19 -2.94
N PHE A 104 -10.46 1.40 -3.54
CA PHE A 104 -9.17 1.90 -4.01
C PHE A 104 -9.31 2.44 -5.44
N VAL A 105 -8.61 3.55 -5.69
CA VAL A 105 -8.29 4.03 -7.03
C VAL A 105 -6.78 4.19 -7.09
N LEU A 106 -6.14 3.50 -8.01
CA LEU A 106 -4.68 3.44 -8.10
C LEU A 106 -4.22 4.10 -9.39
N TYR A 107 -3.09 4.80 -9.29
CA TYR A 107 -2.52 5.54 -10.39
C TYR A 107 -1.07 5.16 -10.62
N TYR A 108 -0.66 5.25 -11.88
CA TYR A 108 0.73 5.13 -12.30
C TYR A 108 0.98 6.11 -13.44
N LYS A 109 1.96 7.00 -13.28
CA LYS A 109 2.36 8.04 -14.25
C LYS A 109 1.17 8.89 -14.71
N GLY A 110 0.30 9.26 -13.77
CA GLY A 110 -0.88 10.08 -14.03
C GLY A 110 -2.07 9.33 -14.65
N GLN A 111 -1.96 8.03 -14.91
CA GLN A 111 -3.05 7.21 -15.44
C GLN A 111 -3.66 6.35 -14.35
N THR A 112 -4.99 6.16 -14.38
CA THR A 112 -5.67 5.21 -13.50
C THR A 112 -5.37 3.78 -13.98
N VAL A 113 -4.66 3.00 -13.18
CA VAL A 113 -4.34 1.59 -13.48
C VAL A 113 -5.29 0.60 -12.80
N TYR A 114 -6.01 1.06 -11.78
CA TYR A 114 -7.09 0.31 -11.15
C TYR A 114 -8.12 1.27 -10.57
N SER A 115 -9.40 0.95 -10.73
CA SER A 115 -10.51 1.62 -10.06
C SER A 115 -11.50 0.59 -9.61
N GLY A 116 -11.67 0.44 -8.29
CA GLY A 116 -12.73 -0.39 -7.72
C GLY A 116 -14.10 0.29 -7.74
N VAL A 117 -14.16 1.59 -8.05
CA VAL A 117 -15.39 2.39 -7.98
C VAL A 117 -16.48 1.75 -8.85
N ASN A 118 -17.69 1.65 -8.29
CA ASN A 118 -18.88 0.99 -8.88
C ASN A 118 -18.84 -0.54 -8.94
N SER A 119 -17.78 -1.20 -8.47
CA SER A 119 -17.77 -2.66 -8.31
C SER A 119 -18.21 -3.07 -6.90
N SER A 120 -19.23 -3.93 -6.83
CA SER A 120 -19.69 -4.52 -5.57
C SER A 120 -18.70 -5.52 -4.98
N LYS A 121 -17.85 -6.12 -5.82
CA LYS A 121 -16.83 -7.11 -5.45
C LYS A 121 -15.53 -6.48 -4.95
N ASP A 122 -15.20 -5.29 -5.47
CA ASP A 122 -13.97 -4.57 -5.13
C ASP A 122 -14.15 -3.59 -3.96
N ARG A 123 -15.35 -3.54 -3.41
CA ARG A 123 -15.70 -2.72 -2.26
C ARG A 123 -15.05 -3.29 -1.00
N MET A 124 -14.35 -2.44 -0.26
CA MET A 124 -13.80 -2.76 1.06
C MET A 124 -14.80 -2.30 2.13
N ARG A 125 -15.39 -3.24 2.86
CA ARG A 125 -16.35 -2.95 3.94
C ARG A 125 -15.60 -2.82 5.26
N PHE A 126 -15.77 -1.69 5.96
CA PHE A 126 -15.14 -1.52 7.26
C PHE A 126 -15.61 -2.58 8.26
N THR A 127 -14.70 -3.00 9.12
CA THR A 127 -14.98 -3.80 10.30
C THR A 127 -14.68 -2.97 11.55
N ALA A 128 -15.09 -3.44 12.73
CA ALA A 128 -14.78 -2.75 14.00
C ALA A 128 -13.30 -2.92 14.42
N THR A 129 -12.59 -3.86 13.80
CA THR A 129 -11.21 -4.22 14.13
C THR A 129 -10.28 -3.96 12.96
N PRO A 130 -9.03 -3.52 13.18
CA PRO A 130 -8.05 -3.35 12.10
C PRO A 130 -7.99 -4.60 11.22
N THR A 131 -8.25 -4.44 9.93
CA THR A 131 -8.28 -5.52 8.95
C THR A 131 -7.46 -5.11 7.74
N LEU A 132 -6.57 -5.99 7.29
CA LEU A 132 -5.79 -5.74 6.08
C LEU A 132 -6.71 -5.68 4.86
N PHE A 133 -6.77 -4.53 4.20
CA PHE A 133 -7.38 -4.38 2.89
C PHE A 133 -6.33 -4.02 1.85
N LYS A 134 -6.42 -4.69 0.70
CA LYS A 134 -5.60 -4.42 -0.47
C LYS A 134 -6.43 -4.56 -1.75
N PRO A 135 -6.15 -3.79 -2.80
CA PRO A 135 -6.75 -4.01 -4.11
C PRO A 135 -6.24 -5.32 -4.73
N PRO A 136 -6.98 -5.94 -5.67
CA PRO A 136 -6.51 -7.09 -6.45
C PRO A 136 -5.42 -6.72 -7.47
N TYR A 137 -5.26 -5.43 -7.79
CA TYR A 137 -4.20 -4.97 -8.67
C TYR A 137 -2.82 -5.13 -8.00
N THR A 138 -1.90 -5.82 -8.68
CA THR A 138 -0.55 -6.15 -8.17
C THR A 138 0.59 -5.44 -8.92
N GLY A 139 0.25 -4.59 -9.89
CA GLY A 139 1.24 -3.83 -10.66
C GLY A 139 1.81 -2.63 -9.90
N PRO A 140 2.80 -1.93 -10.50
CA PRO A 140 3.37 -0.73 -9.91
C PRO A 140 2.36 0.43 -9.92
N VAL A 141 2.42 1.25 -8.88
CA VAL A 141 1.65 2.48 -8.70
C VAL A 141 2.59 3.60 -8.25
N ASP A 142 2.19 4.85 -8.42
CA ASP A 142 2.86 6.00 -7.77
C ASP A 142 1.92 6.74 -6.80
N MET A 143 0.62 6.43 -6.84
CA MET A 143 -0.38 6.97 -5.94
C MET A 143 -1.49 5.96 -5.66
N VAL A 144 -1.86 5.85 -4.38
CA VAL A 144 -3.04 5.16 -3.90
C VAL A 144 -4.03 6.22 -3.45
N ALA A 145 -5.28 6.13 -3.91
CA ALA A 145 -6.38 6.97 -3.45
C ALA A 145 -7.53 6.11 -2.93
N ILE A 146 -8.30 6.70 -2.01
CA ILE A 146 -9.49 6.10 -1.43
C ILE A 146 -10.72 6.88 -1.88
N ALA A 147 -11.70 6.15 -2.39
CA ALA A 147 -12.99 6.70 -2.81
C ALA A 147 -14.13 6.17 -1.94
N PHE A 148 -15.17 6.97 -1.78
CA PHE A 148 -16.37 6.64 -1.02
C PHE A 148 -17.61 6.70 -1.90
N GLY A 149 -18.67 6.03 -1.46
CA GLY A 149 -19.97 6.07 -2.11
C GLY A 149 -20.61 7.45 -2.06
N SER A 150 -21.66 7.63 -2.86
CA SER A 150 -22.41 8.88 -3.00
C SER A 150 -23.13 9.34 -1.72
N ASN A 151 -23.24 8.49 -0.70
CA ASN A 151 -23.75 8.89 0.61
C ASN A 151 -22.82 9.87 1.34
N GLY A 152 -21.56 10.01 0.89
CA GLY A 152 -20.64 11.11 1.24
C GLY A 152 -20.35 11.28 2.73
N LYS A 153 -20.68 10.29 3.55
CA LYS A 153 -20.61 10.35 5.01
C LYS A 153 -19.66 9.33 5.58
N ASP A 154 -19.43 8.20 4.90
CA ASP A 154 -18.67 7.09 5.47
C ASP A 154 -17.17 7.40 5.66
N TRP A 155 -16.66 8.47 5.03
CA TRP A 155 -15.26 8.87 5.18
C TRP A 155 -14.90 9.28 6.60
N ASN A 156 -15.82 9.91 7.36
CA ASN A 156 -15.51 10.39 8.71
C ASN A 156 -15.35 9.25 9.73
N HIS A 157 -15.60 8.00 9.30
CA HIS A 157 -15.41 6.79 10.09
C HIS A 157 -14.15 6.03 9.70
N LEU A 158 -13.47 6.39 8.61
CA LEU A 158 -12.31 5.63 8.16
C LEU A 158 -11.11 5.88 9.08
N ALA A 159 -10.53 4.79 9.55
CA ALA A 159 -9.24 4.76 10.22
C ALA A 159 -8.28 3.80 9.49
N MET A 160 -7.00 4.16 9.45
CA MET A 160 -5.93 3.41 8.77
C MET A 160 -4.65 3.41 9.62
N ASP A 161 -3.95 2.28 9.62
CA ASP A 161 -2.57 2.16 10.10
C ASP A 161 -1.83 1.11 9.26
N ASN A 162 -0.52 0.97 9.49
CA ASN A 162 0.34 -0.03 8.85
C ASN A 162 0.23 0.01 7.32
N PHE A 163 0.51 1.17 6.71
CA PHE A 163 0.54 1.32 5.25
C PHE A 163 1.75 0.56 4.68
N ARG A 164 1.51 -0.47 3.88
CA ARG A 164 2.53 -1.42 3.41
C ARG A 164 2.83 -1.23 1.93
N PHE A 165 4.11 -1.16 1.61
CA PHE A 165 4.56 -1.03 0.23
C PHE A 165 5.93 -1.67 0.00
N ARG A 166 6.27 -1.90 -1.27
CA ARG A 166 7.61 -2.30 -1.71
C ARG A 166 8.08 -1.39 -2.84
N PRO A 167 9.37 -1.04 -2.89
CA PRO A 167 9.93 -0.40 -4.08
C PRO A 167 9.63 -1.22 -5.34
N ALA A 168 9.19 -0.55 -6.40
CA ALA A 168 9.12 -1.15 -7.73
C ALA A 168 10.45 -0.91 -8.48
N PRO A 169 10.80 -1.78 -9.46
CA PRO A 169 12.02 -1.64 -10.27
C PRO A 169 12.12 -0.32 -11.04
#